data_AF-A0A947HRP1-F1
#
_entry.id   AF-A0A947HRP1-F1
#
_cell.length_a   1.000
_cell.length_b   1.000
_cell.length_c   1.000
_cell.angle_alpha   90.00
_cell.angle_beta   90.00
_cell.angle_gamma   90.00
#
_symmetry.space_group_name_H-M   'P 1'
#
loop_
_entity.id
_entity.type
_entity.pdbx_description
1 polymer ?
#
loop_
_entity_poly.entity_id
_entity_poly.type
_entity_poly.pdbx_seq_one_letter_code
_entity_poly.pdbx_strand_id
1 'polypeptide(L)'
;MSERQSPATRPNAPLGFTLAELLVVVTLSTIGFVAIMNLQLGTIRGVGSARGMQNALGIAEHVAMAMRQEAIEWTPASPALSSISTFTFLKNAPDTTDAGSAGPWLIGYQDTAAPAADARISPGGASPTLDAGIRGDLGTDIDRNFCVHYRLTWLVPNMLLRADIRVSWTRPTANSANYQACPVTMIDRMDEVQSVSLPVTILRNVFVRQV
;
A
#
# COMPACT_ATOMS: atom_id res chain seq x y z
N MET A 1 19.41 -64.10 -54.84
CA MET A 1 19.51 -64.24 -53.37
C MET A 1 20.54 -63.23 -52.90
N SER A 2 20.09 -62.14 -52.25
CA SER A 2 20.91 -61.00 -51.84
C SER A 2 20.79 -60.86 -50.34
N GLU A 3 21.82 -61.29 -49.63
CA GLU A 3 21.87 -61.33 -48.18
C GLU A 3 22.18 -59.92 -47.65
N ARG A 4 21.20 -59.27 -47.03
CA ARG A 4 21.38 -57.98 -46.37
C ARG A 4 22.17 -58.19 -45.07
N GLN A 5 23.43 -57.77 -45.06
CA GLN A 5 24.23 -57.68 -43.84
C GLN A 5 23.64 -56.61 -42.92
N SER A 6 23.10 -57.05 -41.79
CA SER A 6 22.65 -56.18 -40.71
C SER A 6 23.89 -55.61 -40.01
N PRO A 7 24.02 -54.28 -39.84
CA PRO A 7 25.20 -53.68 -39.23
C PRO A 7 25.33 -54.11 -37.77
N ALA A 8 26.52 -54.61 -37.41
CA ALA A 8 26.84 -55.04 -36.06
C ALA A 8 26.80 -53.86 -35.09
N THR A 9 25.82 -53.87 -34.18
CA THR A 9 25.73 -52.94 -33.06
C THR A 9 26.92 -53.20 -32.13
N ARG A 10 27.93 -52.32 -32.14
CA ARG A 10 29.06 -52.41 -31.21
C ARG A 10 28.53 -52.18 -29.79
N PRO A 11 28.88 -53.02 -28.80
CA PRO A 11 28.55 -52.75 -27.42
C PRO A 11 29.28 -51.47 -26.98
N ASN A 12 28.54 -50.46 -26.56
CA ASN A 12 29.09 -49.25 -25.97
C ASN A 12 29.84 -49.67 -24.70
N ALA A 13 31.18 -49.65 -24.74
CA ALA A 13 31.98 -49.83 -23.54
C ALA A 13 31.59 -48.74 -22.53
N PRO A 14 31.39 -49.07 -21.24
CA PRO A 14 31.05 -48.07 -20.24
C PRO A 14 32.22 -47.08 -20.12
N LEU A 15 32.03 -45.89 -20.68
CA LEU A 15 32.94 -44.77 -20.52
C LEU A 15 32.84 -44.31 -19.07
N GLY A 16 33.85 -44.65 -18.27
CA GLY A 16 33.96 -44.14 -16.90
C GLY A 16 34.19 -42.62 -16.94
N PHE A 17 33.45 -41.90 -16.11
CA PHE A 17 33.63 -40.45 -15.94
C PHE A 17 35.04 -40.17 -15.41
N THR A 18 35.74 -39.25 -16.07
CA THR A 18 37.04 -38.79 -15.56
C THR A 18 36.82 -37.86 -14.37
N LEU A 19 37.76 -37.84 -13.41
CA LEU A 19 37.68 -36.96 -12.24
C LEU A 19 37.53 -35.48 -12.63
N ALA A 20 38.17 -35.08 -13.74
CA ALA A 20 38.05 -33.74 -14.29
C ALA A 20 36.62 -33.41 -14.73
N GLU A 21 35.92 -34.34 -15.37
CA GLU A 21 34.53 -34.16 -15.81
C GLU A 21 33.59 -33.99 -14.61
N LEU A 22 33.79 -34.76 -13.55
CA LEU A 22 33.01 -34.62 -12.31
C LEU A 22 33.23 -33.24 -11.67
N LEU A 23 34.46 -32.74 -11.61
CA LEU A 23 34.77 -31.41 -11.07
C LEU A 23 34.12 -30.30 -11.91
N VAL A 24 34.07 -30.44 -13.24
CA VAL A 24 33.38 -29.48 -14.12
C VAL A 24 31.87 -29.51 -13.87
N VAL A 25 31.25 -30.68 -13.73
CA VAL A 25 29.80 -30.77 -13.44
C VAL A 25 29.48 -30.16 -12.08
N VAL A 26 30.28 -30.42 -11.04
CA VAL A 26 30.08 -29.86 -9.70
C VAL A 26 30.21 -28.33 -9.73
N THR A 27 31.22 -27.79 -10.40
CA THR A 27 31.42 -26.33 -10.49
C THR A 27 30.32 -25.62 -11.29
N LEU A 28 29.86 -26.21 -12.41
CA LEU A 28 28.73 -25.67 -13.16
C LEU A 28 27.43 -25.73 -12.33
N SER A 29 27.23 -26.81 -11.59
CA SER A 29 26.05 -26.98 -10.73
C SER A 29 26.04 -25.98 -9.57
N THR A 30 27.19 -25.71 -8.95
CA THR A 30 27.27 -24.71 -7.86
C THR A 30 27.03 -23.29 -8.38
N ILE A 31 27.60 -22.92 -9.53
CA ILE A 31 27.34 -21.60 -10.14
C ILE A 31 25.85 -21.47 -10.52
N GLY A 32 25.26 -22.50 -11.12
CA GLY A 32 23.83 -22.52 -11.47
C GLY A 32 22.92 -22.40 -10.26
N PHE A 33 23.24 -23.11 -9.17
CA PHE A 33 22.50 -23.03 -7.92
C PHE A 33 22.55 -21.63 -7.30
N VAL A 34 23.74 -21.01 -7.24
CA VAL A 34 23.90 -19.63 -6.73
C VAL A 34 23.11 -18.63 -7.58
N ALA A 35 23.10 -18.79 -8.91
CA ALA A 35 22.32 -17.93 -9.79
C ALA A 35 20.80 -18.03 -9.52
N ILE A 36 20.27 -19.25 -9.39
CA ILE A 36 18.84 -19.49 -9.10
C ILE A 36 18.47 -18.92 -7.72
N MET A 37 19.32 -19.13 -6.71
CA MET A 37 19.08 -18.63 -5.36
C MET A 37 18.97 -17.09 -5.33
N ASN A 38 19.85 -16.39 -6.05
CA ASN A 38 19.79 -14.92 -6.15
C ASN A 38 18.52 -14.44 -6.86
N LEU A 39 18.07 -15.14 -7.91
CA LEU A 39 16.82 -14.83 -8.60
C LEU A 39 15.62 -15.02 -7.66
N GLN A 40 15.56 -16.13 -6.93
CA GLN A 40 14.48 -16.40 -5.98
C GLN A 40 14.40 -15.33 -4.88
N LEU A 41 15.54 -14.92 -4.33
CA LEU A 41 15.61 -13.83 -3.34
C LEU A 41 15.11 -12.51 -3.91
N GLY A 42 15.45 -12.20 -5.16
CA GLY A 42 14.94 -11.03 -5.89
C GLY A 42 13.42 -11.07 -6.02
N THR A 43 12.86 -12.21 -6.45
CA THR A 43 11.41 -12.40 -6.61
C THR A 43 10.66 -12.26 -5.29
N ILE A 44 11.17 -12.85 -4.19
CA ILE A 44 10.54 -12.75 -2.86
C ILE A 44 10.47 -11.29 -2.40
N ARG A 45 11.56 -10.53 -2.56
CA ARG A 45 11.58 -9.10 -2.22
C ARG A 45 10.62 -8.29 -3.09
N GLY A 46 10.55 -8.60 -4.38
CA GLY A 46 9.61 -7.99 -5.33
C GLY A 46 8.15 -8.21 -4.92
N VAL A 47 7.78 -9.45 -4.57
CA VAL A 47 6.43 -9.80 -4.11
C VAL A 47 6.08 -9.07 -2.82
N GLY A 48 7.02 -8.96 -1.88
CA GLY A 48 6.82 -8.20 -0.63
C GLY A 48 6.49 -6.73 -0.90
N SER A 49 7.25 -6.07 -1.77
CA SER A 49 6.99 -4.67 -2.15
C SER A 49 5.66 -4.50 -2.89
N ALA A 50 5.30 -5.45 -3.75
CA ALA A 50 4.02 -5.41 -4.47
C ALA A 50 2.82 -5.54 -3.51
N ARG A 51 2.90 -6.43 -2.52
CA ARG A 51 1.87 -6.54 -1.47
C ARG A 51 1.72 -5.26 -0.66
N GLY A 52 2.85 -4.63 -0.28
CA GLY A 52 2.84 -3.34 0.42
C GLY A 52 2.10 -2.26 -0.38
N MET A 53 2.36 -2.19 -1.69
CA MET A 53 1.68 -1.25 -2.60
C MET A 53 0.18 -1.54 -2.74
N GLN A 54 -0.22 -2.81 -2.88
CA GLN A 54 -1.63 -3.21 -2.97
C GLN A 54 -2.39 -2.85 -1.69
N ASN A 55 -1.82 -3.13 -0.52
CA ASN A 55 -2.42 -2.76 0.76
C ASN A 55 -2.53 -1.23 0.91
N ALA A 56 -1.47 -0.49 0.57
CA ALA A 56 -1.48 0.97 0.62
C ALA A 56 -2.54 1.58 -0.29
N LEU A 57 -2.73 1.03 -1.50
CA LEU A 57 -3.77 1.47 -2.42
C LEU A 57 -5.17 1.16 -1.87
N GLY A 58 -5.39 -0.04 -1.34
CA GLY A 58 -6.67 -0.41 -0.71
C GLY A 58 -7.04 0.53 0.45
N ILE A 59 -6.07 0.87 1.30
CA ILE A 59 -6.27 1.87 2.37
C ILE A 59 -6.60 3.24 1.78
N ALA A 60 -5.90 3.69 0.74
CA ALA A 60 -6.17 4.98 0.10
C ALA A 60 -7.57 5.06 -0.51
N GLU A 61 -8.01 3.99 -1.18
CA GLU A 61 -9.35 3.86 -1.75
C GLU A 61 -10.42 3.86 -0.64
N HIS A 62 -10.15 3.18 0.47
CA HIS A 62 -11.05 3.17 1.62
C HIS A 62 -11.23 4.58 2.22
N VAL A 63 -10.13 5.32 2.44
CA VAL A 63 -10.17 6.73 2.88
C VAL A 63 -10.99 7.57 1.90
N ALA A 64 -10.77 7.39 0.59
CA ALA A 64 -11.51 8.11 -0.44
C ALA A 64 -13.01 7.80 -0.41
N MET A 65 -13.40 6.54 -0.19
CA MET A 65 -14.80 6.15 -0.04
C MET A 65 -15.43 6.76 1.22
N ALA A 66 -14.72 6.75 2.35
CA ALA A 66 -15.19 7.39 3.58
C ALA A 66 -15.42 8.90 3.39
N MET A 67 -14.48 9.60 2.73
CA MET A 67 -14.66 11.02 2.39
C MET A 67 -15.85 11.26 1.44
N ARG A 68 -16.09 10.37 0.47
CA ARG A 68 -17.27 10.44 -0.40
C ARG A 68 -18.57 10.22 0.37
N GLN A 69 -18.55 9.32 1.35
CA GLN A 69 -19.71 9.09 2.22
C GLN A 69 -20.04 10.34 3.05
N GLU A 70 -19.04 10.98 3.66
CA GLU A 70 -19.23 12.27 4.35
C GLU A 70 -19.77 13.35 3.41
N ALA A 71 -19.32 13.35 2.14
CA ALA A 71 -19.75 14.32 1.15
C ALA A 71 -21.24 14.20 0.78
N ILE A 72 -21.86 13.04 0.96
CA ILE A 72 -23.30 12.85 0.73
C ILE A 72 -24.11 13.68 1.73
N GLU A 73 -23.63 13.78 2.97
CA GLU A 73 -24.22 14.57 4.06
C GLU A 73 -23.83 16.06 3.99
N TRP A 74 -22.84 16.40 3.17
CA TRP A 74 -22.45 17.79 2.93
C TRP A 74 -23.41 18.46 1.94
N THR A 75 -24.40 19.18 2.48
CA THR A 75 -25.49 19.81 1.73
C THR A 75 -25.47 21.34 1.85
N PRO A 76 -26.18 22.09 0.98
CA PRO A 76 -26.43 23.54 1.10
C PRO A 76 -26.90 24.00 2.49
N ALA A 77 -27.72 23.19 3.16
CA ALA A 77 -28.30 23.50 4.46
C ALA A 77 -27.37 23.15 5.63
N SER A 78 -26.33 22.34 5.40
CA SER A 78 -25.36 21.99 6.43
C SER A 78 -24.58 23.24 6.88
N PRO A 79 -24.30 23.39 8.18
CA PRO A 79 -23.47 24.50 8.68
C PRO A 79 -22.03 24.38 8.14
N ALA A 80 -21.16 25.34 8.47
CA ALA A 80 -19.77 25.31 8.03
C ALA A 80 -19.12 23.95 8.33
N LEU A 81 -18.31 23.42 7.40
CA LEU A 81 -17.70 22.09 7.50
C LEU A 81 -17.01 21.84 8.85
N SER A 82 -16.31 22.86 9.36
CA SER A 82 -15.59 22.82 10.64
C SER A 82 -16.50 22.67 11.87
N SER A 83 -17.79 22.98 11.75
CA SER A 83 -18.77 22.87 12.85
C SER A 83 -19.49 21.51 12.90
N ILE A 84 -19.30 20.66 11.88
CA ILE A 84 -19.99 19.37 11.77
C ILE A 84 -19.14 18.31 12.47
N SER A 85 -19.48 17.99 13.72
CA SER A 85 -18.78 16.97 14.51
C SER A 85 -18.84 15.56 13.92
N THR A 86 -19.82 15.31 13.04
CA THR A 86 -20.02 14.02 12.36
C THR A 86 -18.93 13.75 11.32
N PHE A 87 -18.34 14.78 10.73
CA PHE A 87 -17.31 14.62 9.73
C PHE A 87 -15.97 14.35 10.39
N THR A 88 -15.32 13.27 9.96
CA THR A 88 -13.98 12.89 10.41
C THR A 88 -12.94 13.55 9.54
N PHE A 89 -13.14 13.54 8.22
CA PHE A 89 -12.19 14.10 7.25
C PHE A 89 -12.54 15.52 6.85
N LEU A 90 -13.79 15.74 6.41
CA LEU A 90 -14.19 16.99 5.79
C LEU A 90 -14.23 18.17 6.77
N LYS A 91 -14.31 17.93 8.08
CA LYS A 91 -14.28 18.99 9.11
C LYS A 91 -13.00 19.81 9.10
N ASN A 92 -11.89 19.25 8.60
CA ASN A 92 -10.59 19.91 8.57
C ASN A 92 -10.32 20.59 7.22
N ALA A 93 -11.36 20.84 6.42
CA ALA A 93 -11.22 21.69 5.24
C ALA A 93 -10.73 23.09 5.67
N PRO A 94 -9.87 23.75 4.87
CA PRO A 94 -9.38 25.08 5.21
C PRO A 94 -10.54 26.08 5.35
N ASP A 95 -10.49 26.92 6.38
CA ASP A 95 -11.52 27.93 6.68
C ASP A 95 -11.63 28.98 5.56
N THR A 96 -10.51 29.29 4.89
CA THR A 96 -10.51 30.15 3.72
C THR A 96 -11.10 29.38 2.54
N THR A 97 -12.21 29.91 2.02
CA THR A 97 -12.94 29.28 0.92
C THR A 97 -12.39 29.65 -0.44
N ASP A 98 -11.30 30.43 -0.52
CA ASP A 98 -10.68 30.85 -1.77
C ASP A 98 -10.28 29.65 -2.64
N ALA A 99 -10.51 29.77 -3.94
CA ALA A 99 -10.10 28.76 -4.91
C ALA A 99 -8.58 28.57 -4.84
N GLY A 100 -8.14 27.32 -4.69
CA GLY A 100 -6.73 26.96 -4.53
C GLY A 100 -6.23 26.96 -3.08
N SER A 101 -7.03 27.40 -2.11
CA SER A 101 -6.65 27.30 -0.69
C SER A 101 -6.50 25.84 -0.27
N ALA A 102 -5.31 25.48 0.21
CA ALA A 102 -4.96 24.14 0.65
C ALA A 102 -4.73 24.11 2.16
N GLY A 103 -5.32 23.14 2.85
CA GLY A 103 -5.05 22.88 4.25
C GLY A 103 -3.66 22.25 4.49
N PRO A 104 -3.25 22.11 5.76
CA PRO A 104 -2.06 21.33 6.10
C PRO A 104 -2.27 19.83 5.79
N TRP A 105 -1.18 19.08 5.77
CA TRP A 105 -1.25 17.62 5.79
C TRP A 105 -1.70 17.15 7.17
N LEU A 106 -2.75 16.32 7.18
CA LEU A 106 -3.38 15.81 8.38
C LEU A 106 -3.31 14.29 8.40
N ILE A 107 -3.36 13.70 9.59
CA ILE A 107 -3.36 12.25 9.76
C ILE A 107 -4.81 11.76 9.58
N GLY A 108 -5.01 10.83 8.63
CA GLY A 108 -6.32 10.34 8.21
C GLY A 108 -7.03 9.45 9.22
N TYR A 109 -6.28 8.57 9.87
CA TYR A 109 -6.81 7.69 10.90
C TYR A 109 -5.82 7.57 12.05
N GLN A 110 -6.37 7.50 13.25
CA GLN A 110 -5.67 7.06 14.44
C GLN A 110 -6.54 5.97 15.04
N ASP A 111 -6.00 4.75 15.20
CA ASP A 111 -6.76 3.67 15.83
C ASP A 111 -7.02 4.05 17.28
N THR A 112 -8.30 4.24 17.64
CA THR A 112 -8.71 4.68 18.98
C THR A 112 -8.37 3.64 20.06
N ALA A 113 -8.13 2.39 19.66
CA ALA A 113 -7.68 1.32 20.53
C ALA A 113 -6.14 1.22 20.66
N ALA A 114 -5.38 1.94 19.83
CA ALA A 114 -3.93 1.98 19.93
C ALA A 114 -3.49 2.90 21.07
N PRO A 115 -2.29 2.71 21.64
CA PRO A 115 -1.67 3.74 22.46
C PRO A 115 -1.67 5.05 21.66
N ALA A 116 -2.01 6.17 22.29
CA ALA A 116 -2.13 7.46 21.60
C ALA A 116 -0.88 7.88 20.77
N ALA A 117 0.26 7.23 21.00
CA ALA A 117 1.51 7.43 20.27
C ALA A 117 1.63 6.66 18.94
N ASP A 118 0.81 5.63 18.69
CA ASP A 118 0.85 4.85 17.45
C ASP A 118 -0.34 5.22 16.54
N ALA A 119 -0.05 6.04 15.54
CA ALA A 119 -0.99 6.46 14.50
C ALA A 119 -0.95 5.53 13.27
N ARG A 120 -0.18 4.44 13.30
CA ARG A 120 -0.12 3.49 12.20
C ARG A 120 -1.40 2.64 12.14
N ILE A 121 -1.73 2.25 10.92
CA ILE A 121 -2.94 1.51 10.58
C ILE A 121 -2.50 0.16 10.01
N SER A 122 -3.28 -0.88 10.28
CA SER A 122 -3.11 -2.19 9.67
C SER A 122 -3.64 -2.18 8.22
N PRO A 123 -3.29 -3.17 7.39
CA PRO A 123 -3.89 -3.34 6.06
C PRO A 123 -5.42 -3.33 6.03
N GLY A 124 -6.05 -3.73 7.14
CA GLY A 124 -7.50 -3.80 7.27
C GLY A 124 -8.18 -2.46 7.61
N GLY A 125 -7.45 -1.35 7.77
CA GLY A 125 -8.03 -0.06 8.12
C GLY A 125 -8.30 0.13 9.62
N ALA A 126 -8.91 1.27 9.95
CA ALA A 126 -9.21 1.68 11.33
C ALA A 126 -10.69 2.00 11.57
N SER A 127 -11.56 1.88 10.56
CA SER A 127 -12.98 2.22 10.69
C SER A 127 -13.71 1.10 11.45
N PRO A 128 -14.23 1.36 12.65
CA PRO A 128 -14.93 0.32 13.41
C PRO A 128 -16.23 -0.13 12.73
N THR A 129 -16.80 0.65 11.82
CA THR A 129 -18.06 0.30 11.13
C THR A 129 -17.85 -0.44 9.82
N LEU A 130 -16.80 -0.12 9.05
CA LEU A 130 -16.48 -0.83 7.80
C LEU A 130 -15.55 -2.03 8.03
N ASP A 131 -14.63 -1.93 9.00
CA ASP A 131 -13.50 -2.86 9.12
C ASP A 131 -13.67 -3.87 10.27
N ALA A 132 -14.79 -3.83 11.01
CA ALA A 132 -15.02 -4.71 12.16
C ALA A 132 -14.94 -6.21 11.80
N GLY A 133 -15.47 -6.61 10.64
CA GLY A 133 -15.39 -8.00 10.18
C GLY A 133 -13.96 -8.42 9.86
N ILE A 134 -13.24 -7.59 9.09
CA ILE A 134 -11.86 -7.84 8.68
C ILE A 134 -10.89 -7.85 9.88
N ARG A 135 -11.08 -6.94 10.84
CA ARG A 135 -10.27 -6.91 12.09
C ARG A 135 -10.54 -8.12 12.98
N GLY A 136 -11.78 -8.63 13.00
CA GLY A 136 -12.15 -9.83 13.75
C GLY A 136 -11.43 -11.08 13.23
N ASP A 137 -11.36 -11.24 11.91
CA ASP A 137 -10.76 -12.42 11.27
C ASP A 137 -9.23 -12.39 11.27
N LEU A 138 -8.62 -11.20 11.18
CA LEU A 138 -7.16 -11.05 11.09
C LEU A 138 -6.46 -10.92 12.46
N GLY A 139 -7.22 -10.77 13.55
CA GLY A 139 -6.69 -10.63 14.91
C GLY A 139 -6.08 -9.25 15.22
N THR A 140 -5.69 -9.03 16.47
CA THR A 140 -5.11 -7.75 16.95
C THR A 140 -3.64 -7.56 16.56
N ASP A 141 -3.00 -8.59 16.01
CA ASP A 141 -1.54 -8.72 15.86
C ASP A 141 -1.06 -8.50 14.42
N ILE A 142 -1.87 -7.81 13.60
CA ILE A 142 -1.47 -7.47 12.24
C ILE A 142 -0.45 -6.33 12.28
N ASP A 143 0.66 -6.53 11.59
CA ASP A 143 1.78 -5.59 11.51
C ASP A 143 1.31 -4.21 11.02
N ARG A 144 1.26 -3.23 11.94
CA ARG A 144 0.77 -1.87 11.70
C ARG A 144 1.88 -1.05 11.09
N ASN A 145 1.93 -0.99 9.76
CA ASN A 145 3.05 -0.38 9.05
C ASN A 145 2.67 0.81 8.18
N PHE A 146 1.39 1.18 8.13
CA PHE A 146 0.89 2.20 7.21
C PHE A 146 0.52 3.48 7.95
N CYS A 147 0.96 4.61 7.42
CA CYS A 147 0.54 5.94 7.83
C CYS A 147 -0.28 6.56 6.71
N VAL A 148 -1.43 7.12 7.06
CA VAL A 148 -2.31 7.81 6.11
C VAL A 148 -2.24 9.29 6.39
N HIS A 149 -1.80 10.06 5.41
CA HIS A 149 -1.91 11.51 5.40
C HIS A 149 -2.90 11.94 4.33
N TYR A 150 -3.66 12.97 4.60
CA TYR A 150 -4.52 13.59 3.61
C TYR A 150 -4.41 15.10 3.67
N ARG A 151 -4.74 15.74 2.55
CA ARG A 151 -4.80 17.19 2.44
C ARG A 151 -5.99 17.59 1.59
N LEU A 152 -6.76 18.57 2.08
CA LEU A 152 -7.91 19.12 1.38
C LEU A 152 -7.54 20.44 0.72
N THR A 153 -7.98 20.64 -0.52
CA THR A 153 -7.80 21.89 -1.28
C THR A 153 -9.11 22.30 -1.92
N TRP A 154 -9.52 23.56 -1.75
CA TRP A 154 -10.68 24.09 -2.46
C TRP A 154 -10.38 24.22 -3.95
N LEU A 155 -11.14 23.52 -4.80
CA LEU A 155 -11.14 23.78 -6.24
C LEU A 155 -12.16 24.85 -6.59
N VAL A 156 -13.34 24.76 -5.98
CA VAL A 156 -14.38 25.78 -6.08
C VAL A 156 -14.90 26.08 -4.67
N PRO A 157 -14.85 27.36 -4.23
CA PRO A 157 -15.29 27.79 -2.92
C PRO A 157 -16.62 27.16 -2.50
N ASN A 158 -16.67 26.49 -1.34
CA ASN A 158 -17.88 25.91 -0.75
C ASN A 158 -18.66 24.91 -1.62
N MET A 159 -18.06 24.38 -2.69
CA MET A 159 -18.74 23.48 -3.63
C MET A 159 -17.91 22.25 -4.02
N LEU A 160 -16.61 22.43 -4.27
CA LEU A 160 -15.76 21.36 -4.77
C LEU A 160 -14.42 21.35 -4.03
N LEU A 161 -14.11 20.21 -3.41
CA LEU A 161 -12.84 19.93 -2.75
C LEU A 161 -12.04 18.90 -3.55
N ARG A 162 -10.73 19.06 -3.55
CA ARG A 162 -9.77 18.02 -3.91
C ARG A 162 -9.15 17.48 -2.64
N ALA A 163 -9.22 16.18 -2.44
CA ALA A 163 -8.49 15.49 -1.39
C ALA A 163 -7.29 14.76 -2.00
N ASP A 164 -6.09 15.15 -1.61
CA ASP A 164 -4.88 14.40 -1.91
C ASP A 164 -4.65 13.42 -0.74
N ILE A 165 -4.77 12.11 -0.98
CA ILE A 165 -4.53 11.08 0.02
C ILE A 165 -3.15 10.48 -0.24
N ARG A 166 -2.38 10.25 0.82
CA ARG A 166 -1.06 9.64 0.78
C ARG A 166 -1.01 8.52 1.81
N VAL A 167 -0.53 7.36 1.39
CA VAL A 167 -0.32 6.22 2.26
C VAL A 167 1.14 5.85 2.20
N SER A 168 1.82 5.94 3.33
CA SER A 168 3.25 5.71 3.44
C SER A 168 3.56 4.57 4.40
N TRP A 169 4.55 3.75 4.10
CA TRP A 169 5.00 2.66 4.95
C TRP A 169 6.51 2.53 4.91
N THR A 170 7.08 1.97 5.97
CA THR A 170 8.52 1.82 6.11
C THR A 170 9.05 0.67 5.26
N ARG A 171 10.23 0.85 4.69
CA ARG A 171 10.99 -0.24 4.05
C ARG A 171 11.48 -1.23 5.12
N PRO A 172 11.74 -2.49 4.76
CA PRO A 172 12.23 -3.50 5.72
C PRO A 172 13.55 -3.15 6.43
N THR A 173 14.34 -2.23 5.87
CA THR A 173 15.62 -1.78 6.43
C THR A 173 15.48 -0.59 7.39
N ALA A 174 14.31 0.06 7.43
CA ALA A 174 14.08 1.25 8.24
C ALA A 174 13.61 0.87 9.65
N ASN A 175 13.92 1.71 10.63
CA ASN A 175 13.44 1.54 12.00
C ASN A 175 11.97 1.98 12.09
N SER A 176 11.04 1.02 12.06
CA SER A 176 9.59 1.28 12.11
C SER A 176 9.14 2.03 13.37
N ALA A 177 9.90 1.96 14.47
CA ALA A 177 9.58 2.67 15.71
C ALA A 177 9.59 4.21 15.54
N ASN A 178 10.45 4.74 14.66
CA ASN A 178 10.54 6.18 14.40
C ASN A 178 9.29 6.74 13.69
N TYR A 179 8.48 5.85 13.10
CA TYR A 179 7.32 6.19 12.29
C TYR A 179 5.99 5.85 12.96
N GLN A 180 6.00 5.45 14.23
CA GLN A 180 4.78 5.14 15.01
C GLN A 180 3.82 6.32 15.05
N ALA A 181 4.34 7.54 15.26
CA ALA A 181 3.52 8.75 15.32
C ALA A 181 3.06 9.27 13.94
N CYS A 182 3.41 8.59 12.84
CA CYS A 182 3.13 9.03 11.47
C CYS A 182 3.48 10.51 11.21
N PRO A 183 4.74 10.92 11.43
CA PRO A 183 5.14 12.31 11.22
C PRO A 183 4.93 12.74 9.76
N VAL A 184 4.49 13.98 9.54
CA VAL A 184 4.25 14.50 8.17
C VAL A 184 5.53 14.57 7.32
N THR A 185 6.71 14.57 7.95
CA THR A 185 8.04 14.56 7.32
C THR A 185 8.45 13.17 6.82
N MET A 186 7.62 12.15 7.04
CA MET A 186 7.88 10.78 6.57
C MET A 186 8.06 10.72 5.04
N ILE A 187 7.45 11.63 4.29
CA ILE A 187 7.62 11.73 2.83
C ILE A 187 9.00 12.24 2.40
N ASP A 188 9.68 12.99 3.27
CA ASP A 188 11.00 13.55 2.97
C ASP A 188 12.10 12.48 3.07
N ARG A 189 11.78 11.32 3.65
CA ARG A 189 12.68 10.17 3.88
C ARG A 189 12.46 9.05 2.86
N MET A 190 12.61 9.37 1.57
CA MET A 190 12.38 8.41 0.47
C MET A 190 13.33 7.19 0.48
N ASP A 191 14.44 7.29 1.19
CA ASP A 191 15.41 6.23 1.45
C ASP A 191 14.88 5.16 2.42
N GLU A 192 14.05 5.57 3.39
CA GLU A 192 13.50 4.70 4.43
C GLU A 192 12.04 4.34 4.20
N VAL A 193 11.31 5.12 3.41
CA VAL A 193 9.86 5.05 3.26
C VAL A 193 9.46 4.83 1.81
N GLN A 194 8.37 4.09 1.62
CA GLN A 194 7.64 4.00 0.37
C GLN A 194 6.29 4.71 0.55
N SER A 195 5.78 5.33 -0.51
CA SER A 195 4.46 5.97 -0.46
C SER A 195 3.71 5.83 -1.78
N VAL A 196 2.38 5.81 -1.66
CA VAL A 196 1.43 5.89 -2.76
C VAL A 196 0.53 7.11 -2.52
N SER A 197 0.20 7.83 -3.57
CA SER A 197 -0.70 8.99 -3.50
C SER A 197 -1.89 8.81 -4.43
N LEU A 198 -3.09 9.08 -3.92
CA LEU A 198 -4.35 9.00 -4.66
C LEU A 198 -5.09 10.35 -4.52
N PRO A 199 -5.16 11.16 -5.59
CA PRO A 199 -6.00 12.36 -5.60
C PRO A 199 -7.45 11.98 -5.89
N VAL A 200 -8.39 12.55 -5.14
CA VAL A 200 -9.83 12.41 -5.38
C VAL A 200 -10.53 13.75 -5.31
N THR A 201 -11.57 13.94 -6.10
CA THR A 201 -12.43 15.13 -6.07
C THR A 201 -13.75 14.81 -5.38
N ILE A 202 -14.19 15.74 -4.55
CA ILE A 202 -15.37 15.62 -3.69
C ILE A 202 -16.26 16.82 -3.95
N LEU A 203 -17.46 16.57 -4.47
CA LEU A 203 -18.46 17.60 -4.76
C LEU A 203 -19.50 17.63 -3.64
N ARG A 204 -19.92 18.84 -3.27
CA ARG A 204 -21.05 19.06 -2.37
C ARG A 204 -22.33 18.49 -2.98
N ASN A 205 -23.15 17.84 -2.16
CA ASN A 205 -24.42 17.31 -2.61
C ASN A 205 -25.44 18.43 -2.80
N VAL A 206 -25.73 18.78 -4.06
CA VAL A 206 -26.70 19.82 -4.44
C VAL A 206 -28.12 19.29 -4.67
N PHE A 207 -28.34 17.96 -4.62
CA PHE A 207 -29.61 17.34 -5.00
C PHE A 207 -30.58 17.14 -3.84
N VAL A 208 -30.27 17.66 -2.65
CA VAL A 208 -31.18 17.54 -1.51
C VAL A 208 -32.35 18.50 -1.71
N ARG A 209 -33.55 17.91 -1.88
CA ARG A 209 -34.81 18.65 -1.97
C ARG A 209 -35.01 19.41 -0.66
N GLN A 210 -35.03 20.74 -0.73
CA GLN A 210 -35.45 21.57 0.39
C GLN A 210 -36.93 21.28 0.64
N VAL A 211 -37.22 20.66 1.79
CA VAL A 211 -38.59 20.43 2.29
C VAL A 211 -38.94 21.57 3.22
#